data_AF-A0A8H4LYE9-F1
#
_entry.id   AF-A0A8H4LYE9-F1
#
_cell.length_a   1.000
_cell.length_b   1.000
_cell.length_c   1.000
_cell.angle_alpha   90.00
_cell.angle_beta   90.00
_cell.angle_gamma   90.00
#
_symmetry.space_group_name_H-M   'P 1'
#
loop_
_entity.id
_entity.type
_entity.pdbx_description
1 polymer ?
#
loop_
_entity_poly.entity_id
_entity_poly.type
_entity_poly.pdbx_seq_one_letter_code
_entity_poly.pdbx_strand_id
1 'polypeptide(L)'
;MLVYAGDGDFICSWLGNQAWTNALDWSGHDAFNSSQPQALRANGSAQDYGEIKAANGLAFVRIFNAGHCAALDQPAAMFDLFSRWMAGEWASVKSKSPARTERLQGQCQAGNGLTKRQ
;
A
#
# COMPACT_ATOMS: atom_id res chain seq x y z
N MET A 1 -5.73 -2.33 -1.74
CA MET A 1 -7.00 -2.30 -0.99
C MET A 1 -6.72 -1.78 0.41
N LEU A 2 -7.54 -0.81 0.87
CA LEU A 2 -7.48 -0.26 2.22
C LEU A 2 -8.74 -0.67 2.98
N VAL A 3 -8.58 -1.24 4.16
CA VAL A 3 -9.64 -1.57 5.11
C VAL A 3 -9.35 -0.76 6.37
N TYR A 4 -10.32 0.00 6.89
CA TYR A 4 -10.16 0.74 8.12
C TYR A 4 -11.37 0.52 9.04
N ALA A 5 -11.14 0.55 10.34
CA ALA A 5 -12.19 0.45 11.35
C ALA A 5 -11.84 1.32 12.57
N GLY A 6 -12.85 2.00 13.12
CA GLY A 6 -12.75 2.68 14.40
C GLY A 6 -12.76 1.68 15.56
N ASP A 7 -11.95 1.93 16.59
CA ASP A 7 -11.85 1.05 17.75
C ASP A 7 -13.06 1.10 18.69
N GLY A 8 -13.89 2.14 18.59
CA GLY A 8 -15.13 2.35 19.33
C GLY A 8 -16.39 1.88 18.61
N ASP A 9 -16.29 1.30 17.40
CA ASP A 9 -17.46 0.76 16.70
C ASP A 9 -17.84 -0.63 17.23
N PHE A 10 -19.05 -0.75 17.78
CA PHE A 10 -19.60 -2.02 18.24
C PHE A 10 -20.19 -2.86 17.10
N ILE A 11 -20.80 -2.22 16.08
CA ILE A 11 -21.52 -2.90 15.01
C ILE A 11 -20.53 -3.49 14.01
N CYS A 12 -19.54 -2.70 13.58
CA CYS A 12 -18.49 -3.14 12.65
C CYS A 12 -17.12 -3.13 13.33
N SER A 13 -17.02 -3.90 14.42
CA SER A 13 -15.82 -3.95 15.27
C SER A 13 -14.52 -4.15 14.49
N TRP A 14 -13.50 -3.39 14.89
CA TRP A 14 -12.14 -3.55 14.39
C TRP A 14 -11.60 -4.98 14.60
N LEU A 15 -12.04 -5.70 15.63
CA LEU A 15 -11.64 -7.09 15.88
C LEU A 15 -12.15 -8.03 14.80
N GLY A 16 -13.42 -7.88 14.41
CA GLY A 16 -14.01 -8.64 13.30
C GLY A 16 -13.29 -8.32 12.00
N ASN A 17 -13.01 -7.03 11.76
CA ASN A 17 -12.29 -6.59 10.59
C ASN A 17 -10.85 -7.13 10.52
N GLN A 18 -10.16 -7.15 11.65
CA GLN A 18 -8.84 -7.74 11.76
C GLN A 18 -8.86 -9.26 11.55
N ALA A 19 -9.85 -9.95 12.11
CA ALA A 19 -9.96 -11.40 12.00
C ALA A 19 -10.16 -11.83 10.54
N TRP A 20 -11.10 -11.21 9.81
CA TRP A 20 -11.35 -11.60 8.42
C TRP A 20 -10.19 -11.19 7.50
N THR A 21 -9.54 -10.05 7.75
CA THR A 21 -8.37 -9.63 6.94
C THR A 21 -7.17 -10.55 7.14
N ASN A 22 -6.97 -11.10 8.34
CA ASN A 22 -5.95 -12.11 8.62
C ASN A 22 -6.30 -13.49 8.03
N ALA A 23 -7.58 -13.82 7.90
CA ALA A 23 -8.06 -15.10 7.36
C ALA A 23 -8.35 -15.08 5.85
N LEU A 24 -8.23 -13.91 5.21
CA LEU A 24 -8.48 -13.75 3.78
C LEU A 24 -7.49 -14.61 2.98
N ASP A 25 -7.99 -15.48 2.12
CA ASP A 25 -7.15 -16.29 1.23
C ASP A 25 -6.80 -15.50 -0.05
N TRP A 26 -5.51 -15.19 -0.21
CA TRP A 26 -4.96 -14.49 -1.37
C TRP A 26 -3.44 -14.63 -1.43
N SER A 27 -2.84 -14.25 -2.56
CA SER A 27 -1.40 -14.44 -2.83
C SER A 27 -0.44 -13.75 -1.85
N GLY A 28 -0.90 -12.77 -1.07
CA GLY A 28 -0.12 -12.07 -0.06
C GLY A 28 -0.46 -12.43 1.39
N HIS A 29 -1.30 -13.45 1.62
CA HIS A 29 -1.76 -13.87 2.94
C HIS A 29 -0.62 -14.07 3.95
N ASP A 30 0.40 -14.87 3.59
CA ASP A 30 1.49 -15.19 4.51
C ASP A 30 2.36 -13.97 4.85
N ALA A 31 2.58 -13.10 3.87
CA ALA A 31 3.31 -11.85 4.06
C ALA A 31 2.53 -10.87 4.94
N PHE A 32 1.21 -10.82 4.78
CA PHE A 32 0.34 -10.03 5.64
C PHE A 32 0.33 -10.60 7.06
N ASN A 33 0.17 -11.90 7.25
CA ASN A 33 0.18 -12.50 8.59
C ASN A 33 1.52 -12.39 9.31
N SER A 34 2.63 -12.33 8.56
CA SER A 34 3.96 -12.09 9.10
C SER A 34 4.24 -10.60 9.38
N SER A 35 3.46 -9.66 8.83
CA SER A 35 3.68 -8.23 9.03
C SER A 35 3.17 -7.79 10.41
N GLN A 36 3.95 -6.94 11.06
CA GLN A 36 3.59 -6.38 12.36
C GLN A 36 2.82 -5.06 12.19
N PRO A 37 1.81 -4.80 13.02
CA PRO A 37 1.17 -3.49 13.08
C PRO A 37 2.19 -2.38 13.38
N GLN A 38 2.06 -1.27 12.68
CA GLN A 38 2.88 -0.07 12.84
C GLN A 38 2.00 1.09 13.29
N ALA A 39 2.49 1.91 14.21
CA ALA A 39 1.77 3.10 14.65
C ALA A 39 1.62 4.12 13.52
N LEU A 40 0.44 4.73 13.42
CA LEU A 40 0.14 5.84 12.52
C LEU A 40 0.12 7.14 13.31
N ARG A 41 0.93 8.10 12.86
CA ARG A 41 1.06 9.43 13.44
C ARG A 41 0.96 10.48 12.36
N ALA A 42 0.13 11.49 12.59
CA ALA A 42 0.03 12.64 11.69
C ALA A 42 1.28 13.51 11.83
N ASN A 43 1.71 14.15 10.74
CA ASN A 43 2.87 15.02 10.77
C ASN A 43 2.67 16.17 11.78
N GLY A 44 3.61 16.33 12.70
CA GLY A 44 3.55 17.33 13.78
C GLY A 44 2.68 16.95 14.98
N SER A 45 2.03 15.77 14.99
CA SER A 45 1.33 15.25 16.17
C SER A 45 2.29 14.45 17.05
N ALA A 46 2.15 14.55 18.37
CA ALA A 46 2.84 13.68 19.33
C ALA A 46 2.07 12.37 19.61
N GLN A 47 0.78 12.32 19.23
CA GLN A 47 -0.12 11.22 19.52
C GLN A 47 -0.37 10.39 18.26
N ASP A 48 -0.34 9.06 18.44
CA ASP A 48 -0.74 8.12 17.41
C ASP A 48 -2.25 8.12 17.28
N TYR A 49 -2.74 8.22 16.04
CA TYR A 49 -4.18 8.19 15.75
C TYR A 49 -4.67 6.78 15.40
N GLY A 50 -3.76 5.82 15.26
CA GLY A 50 -4.11 4.46 14.89
C GLY A 50 -2.91 3.55 14.67
N GLU A 51 -3.21 2.38 14.13
CA GLU A 51 -2.24 1.36 13.74
C GLU A 51 -2.55 0.87 12.33
N ILE A 52 -1.51 0.57 11.56
CA ILE A 52 -1.62 -0.03 10.24
C ILE A 52 -0.86 -1.35 10.16
N LYS A 53 -1.50 -2.35 9.57
CA LYS A 53 -0.86 -3.59 9.13
C LYS A 53 -1.01 -3.67 7.62
N ALA A 54 0.10 -3.70 6.89
CA ALA A 54 0.08 -3.72 5.43
C ALA A 54 1.08 -4.72 4.85
N ALA A 55 0.70 -5.37 3.76
CA ALA A 55 1.58 -6.20 2.95
C ALA A 55 0.97 -6.40 1.56
N ASN A 56 1.80 -6.46 0.52
CA ASN A 56 1.43 -6.89 -0.84
C ASN A 56 0.14 -6.26 -1.41
N GLY A 57 -0.14 -4.99 -1.09
CA GLY A 57 -1.30 -4.27 -1.58
C GLY A 57 -2.58 -4.39 -0.74
N LEU A 58 -2.56 -5.11 0.39
CA LEU A 58 -3.60 -5.03 1.43
C LEU A 58 -3.09 -4.21 2.61
N ALA A 59 -3.89 -3.26 3.08
CA ALA A 59 -3.66 -2.50 4.30
C ALA A 59 -4.90 -2.54 5.19
N PHE A 60 -4.74 -2.97 6.44
CA PHE A 60 -5.74 -2.89 7.50
C PHE A 60 -5.33 -1.80 8.49
N VAL A 61 -6.27 -0.93 8.84
CA VAL A 61 -6.04 0.19 9.74
C VAL A 61 -7.04 0.16 10.89
N ARG A 62 -6.53 0.28 12.11
CA ARG A 62 -7.31 0.54 13.33
C ARG A 62 -7.17 2.02 13.68
N ILE A 63 -8.27 2.75 13.72
CA ILE A 63 -8.30 4.17 14.12
C ILE A 63 -8.69 4.26 15.58
N PHE A 64 -7.89 4.97 16.38
CA PHE A 64 -8.14 5.14 17.79
C PHE A 64 -9.19 6.21 18.06
N ASN A 65 -9.99 6.00 19.11
CA ASN A 65 -11.00 6.93 19.56
C ASN A 65 -11.96 7.35 18.42
N ALA A 66 -12.40 6.35 17.63
CA ALA A 66 -13.29 6.52 16.50
C ALA A 66 -14.39 5.44 16.52
N GLY A 67 -15.64 5.83 16.27
CA GLY A 67 -16.79 4.93 16.17
C GLY A 67 -17.05 4.49 14.73
N HIS A 68 -18.33 4.21 14.44
CA HIS A 68 -18.76 3.74 13.11
C HIS A 68 -18.40 4.72 11.98
N CYS A 69 -18.54 6.02 12.26
CA CYS A 69 -18.23 7.09 11.33
C CYS A 69 -16.84 7.67 11.63
N ALA A 70 -15.78 6.88 11.47
CA ALA A 70 -14.41 7.29 11.80
C ALA A 70 -13.97 8.62 11.16
N ALA A 71 -14.46 8.95 9.95
CA ALA A 71 -14.19 10.22 9.29
C ALA A 71 -14.83 11.43 9.96
N LEU A 72 -15.94 11.24 10.67
CA LEU A 72 -16.60 12.28 11.45
C LEU A 72 -15.91 12.46 12.81
N ASP A 73 -15.53 11.35 13.46
CA ASP A 73 -14.93 11.37 14.79
C ASP A 73 -13.47 11.84 14.76
N GLN A 74 -12.71 11.43 13.75
CA GLN A 74 -11.28 11.71 13.60
C GLN A 74 -10.95 12.28 12.19
N PRO A 75 -11.44 13.48 11.83
CA PRO A 75 -11.32 14.02 10.47
C PRO A 75 -9.86 14.25 10.06
N ALA A 76 -9.02 14.74 10.97
CA ALA A 76 -7.60 14.99 10.68
C ALA A 76 -6.82 13.67 10.45
N ALA A 77 -7.09 12.64 11.25
CA ALA A 77 -6.48 11.33 11.12
C ALA A 77 -6.89 10.66 9.79
N MET A 78 -8.18 10.71 9.46
CA MET A 78 -8.70 10.12 8.23
C MET A 78 -8.19 10.84 6.99
N PHE A 79 -8.03 12.16 7.05
CA PHE A 79 -7.40 12.92 5.97
C PHE A 79 -5.94 12.50 5.77
N ASP A 80 -5.13 12.44 6.83
CA ASP A 80 -3.73 11.98 6.75
C ASP A 80 -3.62 10.57 6.16
N LEU A 81 -4.41 9.62 6.69
CA LEU A 81 -4.46 8.25 6.20
C LEU A 81 -4.80 8.19 4.71
N PHE A 82 -5.84 8.90 4.29
CA PHE A 82 -6.32 8.85 2.91
C PHE A 82 -5.33 9.52 1.95
N SER A 83 -4.74 10.66 2.34
CA SER A 83 -3.69 11.32 1.56
C SER A 83 -2.48 10.41 1.35
N ARG A 84 -2.02 9.72 2.40
CA ARG A 84 -0.89 8.76 2.34
C ARG A 84 -1.22 7.52 1.51
N TRP A 85 -2.46 7.03 1.63
CA TRP A 85 -2.93 5.91 0.83
C TRP A 85 -2.98 6.26 -0.66
N MET A 86 -3.51 7.44 -1.02
CA MET A 86 -3.52 7.93 -2.40
C MET A 86 -2.11 8.19 -2.95
N ALA A 87 -1.17 8.60 -2.11
CA ALA A 87 0.24 8.75 -2.47
C ALA A 87 0.94 7.39 -2.70
N GLY A 88 0.29 6.27 -2.40
CA GLY A 88 0.78 4.93 -2.64
C GLY A 88 1.79 4.43 -1.60
N GLU A 89 1.83 5.03 -0.41
CA GLU A 89 2.81 4.69 0.64
C GLU A 89 2.84 3.19 0.98
N TRP A 90 1.68 2.53 0.94
CA TRP A 90 1.54 1.09 1.23
C TRP A 90 1.21 0.23 0.01
N ALA A 91 1.36 0.77 -1.20
CA ALA A 91 1.02 0.09 -2.44
C ALA A 91 2.08 -0.95 -2.91
N SER A 92 3.03 -1.34 -2.05
CA SER A 92 4.17 -2.15 -2.46
C SER A 92 3.79 -3.59 -2.83
N VAL A 93 3.40 -3.75 -4.10
CA VAL A 93 3.57 -4.98 -4.86
C VAL A 93 4.86 -4.79 -5.64
N LYS A 94 5.96 -5.44 -5.21
CA LYS A 94 7.14 -5.55 -6.07
C LYS A 94 6.78 -6.48 -7.22
N SER A 95 6.17 -5.94 -8.29
CA SER A 95 6.12 -6.66 -9.54
C SER A 95 7.56 -6.85 -9.99
N LYS A 96 7.98 -8.10 -10.17
CA LYS A 96 9.19 -8.38 -10.93
C LYS A 96 8.92 -7.80 -12.32
N SER A 97 9.41 -6.60 -12.60
CA SER A 97 9.55 -6.14 -13.97
C SER A 97 10.39 -7.21 -14.67
N PRO A 98 9.93 -7.83 -15.76
CA PRO A 98 10.80 -8.73 -16.49
C PRO A 98 12.00 -7.89 -16.90
N ALA A 99 13.19 -8.37 -16.55
CA ALA A 99 14.42 -7.78 -17.03
C ALA A 99 14.23 -7.54 -18.53
N ARG A 100 14.27 -6.28 -18.94
CA ARG A 100 14.39 -5.91 -20.35
C ARG A 100 15.77 -6.37 -20.76
N THR A 101 15.90 -7.67 -21.05
CA THR A 101 17.11 -8.25 -21.62
C THR A 101 17.37 -7.47 -22.88
N GLU A 102 18.54 -6.84 -22.92
CA GLU A 102 19.12 -6.16 -24.06
C GLU A 102 18.99 -7.05 -25.31
N ARG A 103 17.94 -6.80 -26.08
CA ARG A 103 17.83 -7.23 -27.46
C ARG A 103 17.34 -6.00 -28.19
N LEU A 104 18.32 -5.28 -28.76
CA LEU A 104 18.26 -4.33 -29.89
C LEU A 104 19.39 -3.28 -29.78
N GLN A 105 20.60 -3.70 -29.42
CA GLN A 105 21.85 -2.98 -29.77
C GLN A 105 22.37 -3.37 -31.17
N GLY A 106 21.47 -3.83 -32.06
CA GLY A 106 21.83 -4.40 -33.36
C GLY A 106 21.26 -3.70 -34.59
N GLN A 107 20.63 -2.52 -34.47
CA GLN A 107 19.95 -1.89 -35.63
C GLN A 107 20.27 -0.40 -35.86
N CYS A 108 21.37 0.13 -35.31
CA CYS A 108 21.86 1.48 -35.64
C CYS A 108 23.26 1.49 -36.29
N GLN A 109 23.65 0.41 -36.99
CA GLN A 109 24.82 0.40 -37.88
C GLN A 109 24.42 -0.06 -39.29
N ALA A 110 23.57 0.72 -39.95
CA ALA A 110 23.42 0.66 -41.40
C ALA A 110 24.17 1.87 -41.97
N GLY A 111 25.27 1.56 -42.64
CA GLY A 111 26.36 2.49 -42.98
C GLY A 111 25.98 3.62 -43.92
N ASN A 112 26.51 4.80 -43.61
CA ASN A 112 26.68 5.90 -44.55
C ASN A 112 28.14 5.88 -45.02
N GLY A 113 28.40 5.68 -46.32
CA GLY A 113 29.76 5.74 -46.85
C GLY A 113 29.94 5.10 -48.23
N LEU A 114 29.85 5.91 -49.28
CA LEU A 114 30.32 5.61 -50.64
C LEU A 114 31.79 5.16 -50.68
N THR A 115 32.17 4.23 -51.58
CA THR A 115 33.25 4.45 -52.59
C THR A 115 33.59 3.22 -53.47
N LYS A 116 33.81 3.53 -54.77
CA LYS A 116 34.58 2.85 -55.84
C LYS A 116 34.06 1.48 -56.35
N ARG A 117 33.53 1.39 -57.58
CA ARG A 117 34.27 1.28 -58.86
C ARG A 117 35.46 0.31 -58.75
N GLN A 118 35.25 -0.95 -59.14
CA GLN A 118 35.78 -1.59 -60.35
C GLN A 118 34.91 -2.81 -60.66
#